data_AF-A0A1H0IFR6-F1
#
_entry.id   AF-A0A1H0IFR6-F1
#
_cell.length_a   1.000
_cell.length_b   1.000
_cell.length_c   1.000
_cell.angle_alpha   90.00
_cell.angle_beta   90.00
_cell.angle_gamma   90.00
#
_symmetry.space_group_name_H-M   'P 1'
#
loop_
_entity.id
_entity.type
_entity.pdbx_description
1 polymer ?
#
loop_
_entity_poly.entity_id
_entity_poly.type
_entity_poly.pdbx_seq_one_letter_code
_entity_poly.pdbx_strand_id
1 'polypeptide(L)'
;MIDPHARRRWPAYTLALLFLGYAAGKAVFAAQSRLGFPGGPPVSEAETEAYLLDPALAQWFATASGLMGAVIALATVTEWGLRTVPRPLMLVVLTGLALAVLGGAGIMVLDGFIGLGVGWRWYHGLLGLAVGALCVEMLRSYVKATNRVAA
;
A
#
# COMPACT_ATOMS: atom_id res chain seq x y z
N MET A 1 17.78 18.59 -18.67
CA MET A 1 17.57 17.50 -19.63
C MET A 1 17.12 16.29 -18.82
N ILE A 2 15.84 15.94 -18.82
CA ILE A 2 15.34 14.75 -18.12
C ILE A 2 15.63 13.57 -19.05
N ASP A 3 16.53 12.68 -18.67
CA ASP A 3 16.75 11.44 -19.42
C ASP A 3 15.44 10.62 -19.40
N PRO A 4 14.73 10.45 -20.53
CA PRO A 4 13.50 9.68 -20.58
C PRO A 4 13.74 8.18 -20.32
N HIS A 5 14.99 7.72 -20.37
CA HIS A 5 15.39 6.34 -20.12
C HIS A 5 15.79 6.09 -18.66
N ALA A 6 16.05 7.14 -17.87
CA ALA A 6 16.35 7.01 -16.46
C ALA A 6 15.17 6.37 -15.73
N ARG A 7 15.46 5.29 -15.00
CA ARG A 7 14.45 4.52 -14.26
C ARG A 7 13.72 5.44 -13.27
N ARG A 8 12.40 5.55 -13.40
CA ARG A 8 11.56 6.32 -12.47
C ARG A 8 11.49 5.59 -11.13
N ARG A 9 12.31 6.01 -10.16
CA ARG A 9 12.36 5.44 -8.81
C ARG A 9 11.39 6.10 -7.83
N TRP A 10 10.97 7.33 -8.12
CA TRP A 10 10.14 8.13 -7.23
C TRP A 10 8.79 7.47 -6.84
N PRO A 11 8.09 6.68 -7.68
CA PRO A 11 6.84 6.06 -7.25
C PRO A 11 7.06 5.06 -6.13
N ALA A 12 8.15 4.29 -6.19
CA ALA A 12 8.50 3.31 -5.18
C ALA A 12 8.87 3.98 -3.84
N TYR A 13 9.66 5.06 -3.88
CA TYR A 13 9.99 5.80 -2.66
C TYR A 13 8.75 6.46 -2.04
N THR A 14 7.87 7.01 -2.87
CA THR A 14 6.62 7.63 -2.39
C THR A 14 5.73 6.58 -1.73
N LEU A 15 5.54 5.41 -2.35
CA LEU A 15 4.79 4.31 -1.75
C LEU A 15 5.43 3.78 -0.49
N ALA A 16 6.76 3.65 -0.44
CA ALA A 16 7.46 3.23 0.76
C ALA A 16 7.19 4.18 1.92
N LEU A 17 7.26 5.49 1.69
CA LEU A 17 6.92 6.50 2.72
C LEU A 17 5.46 6.41 3.16
N LEU A 18 4.53 6.23 2.22
CA LEU A 18 3.10 6.06 2.55
C LEU A 18 2.85 4.80 3.39
N PHE A 19 3.50 3.69 3.05
CA PHE A 19 3.40 2.45 3.81
C PHE A 19 4.01 2.57 5.21
N LEU A 20 5.13 3.29 5.36
CA LEU A 20 5.71 3.58 6.67
C LEU A 20 4.79 4.47 7.51
N GLY A 21 4.20 5.51 6.92
CA GLY A 21 3.21 6.35 7.59
C GLY A 21 1.97 5.57 8.01
N TYR A 22 1.46 4.70 7.14
CA TYR A 22 0.38 3.77 7.44
C TYR A 22 0.76 2.83 8.60
N ALA A 23 1.93 2.18 8.54
CA ALA A 23 2.41 1.29 9.59
C ALA A 23 2.54 2.01 10.94
N ALA A 24 3.10 3.22 10.96
CA ALA A 24 3.22 4.02 12.17
C ALA A 24 1.83 4.36 12.76
N GLY A 25 0.88 4.80 11.93
CA GLY A 25 -0.47 5.07 12.40
C GLY A 25 -1.18 3.82 12.92
N LYS A 26 -0.95 2.67 12.28
CA LYS A 26 -1.46 1.36 12.72
C LYS A 26 -0.84 0.93 14.05
N ALA A 27 0.45 1.16 14.27
CA ALA A 27 1.11 0.86 15.54
C ALA A 27 0.53 1.70 16.69
N VAL A 28 0.22 2.97 16.44
CA VAL A 28 -0.47 3.83 17.42
C VAL A 28 -1.85 3.27 17.79
N PHE A 29 -2.63 2.85 16.79
CA PHE A 29 -3.95 2.27 17.04
C PHE A 29 -3.85 0.92 17.76
N ALA A 30 -2.82 0.12 17.45
CA ALA A 30 -2.54 -1.13 18.14
C ALA A 30 -2.20 -0.91 19.62
N ALA A 31 -1.37 0.09 19.92
CA ALA A 31 -1.04 0.48 21.30
C ALA A 31 -2.25 1.00 22.09
N GLN A 32 -3.29 1.46 21.39
CA GLN A 32 -4.56 1.91 21.97
C GLN A 32 -5.64 0.81 21.97
N SER A 33 -5.32 -0.40 21.51
CA SER A 33 -6.28 -1.49 21.29
C SER A 33 -7.52 -1.04 20.50
N ARG A 34 -7.33 -0.17 19.51
CA ARG A 34 -8.41 0.47 18.76
C ARG A 34 -8.42 0.02 17.31
N LEU A 35 -9.58 -0.33 16.76
CA LEU A 35 -9.72 -0.52 15.33
C LEU A 35 -9.74 0.81 14.55
N GLY A 36 -9.57 0.71 13.24
CA GLY A 36 -9.69 1.84 12.31
C GLY A 36 -8.47 2.05 11.44
N PHE A 37 -8.52 3.11 10.65
CA PHE A 37 -7.50 3.51 9.69
C PHE A 37 -7.01 4.92 10.01
N PRO A 38 -5.69 5.21 9.97
CA PRO A 38 -5.17 6.56 10.22
C PRO A 38 -5.80 7.61 9.29
N GLY A 39 -6.54 8.56 9.88
CA GLY A 39 -7.27 9.59 9.14
C GLY A 39 -8.58 9.12 8.48
N GLY A 40 -8.95 7.84 8.60
CA GLY A 40 -10.21 7.29 8.09
C GLY A 40 -11.41 7.54 9.00
N PRO A 41 -12.61 7.06 8.61
CA PRO A 41 -13.81 7.17 9.43
C PRO A 41 -13.64 6.46 10.78
N PRO A 42 -14.35 6.92 11.83
CA PRO A 42 -14.38 6.23 13.12
C PRO A 42 -15.01 4.84 12.95
N VAL A 43 -14.50 3.86 13.69
CA VAL A 43 -15.08 2.51 13.76
C VAL A 43 -16.00 2.47 14.97
N SER A 44 -17.23 2.00 14.77
CA SER A 44 -18.20 1.86 15.86
C SER A 44 -17.86 0.70 16.80
N GLU A 45 -18.43 0.71 18.00
CA GLU A 45 -18.28 -0.40 18.95
C GLU A 45 -18.86 -1.70 18.38
N ALA A 46 -20.03 -1.64 17.74
CA ALA A 46 -20.66 -2.80 17.10
C ALA A 46 -19.77 -3.43 16.01
N GLU A 47 -19.11 -2.62 15.18
CA GLU A 47 -18.14 -3.13 14.19
C GLU A 47 -16.89 -3.73 14.84
N THR A 48 -16.50 -3.20 16.00
CA THR A 48 -15.35 -3.72 16.76
C THR A 48 -15.68 -5.08 17.39
N GLU A 49 -16.87 -5.24 17.97
CA GLU A 49 -17.35 -6.50 18.53
C GLU A 49 -17.57 -7.58 17.46
N ALA A 50 -18.02 -7.18 16.26
CA ALA A 50 -18.18 -8.09 15.14
C ALA A 50 -16.86 -8.50 14.47
N TYR A 51 -15.74 -7.89 14.86
CA TYR A 51 -14.44 -8.13 14.23
C TYR A 51 -13.85 -9.48 14.65
N LEU A 52 -13.30 -10.22 13.68
CA LEU A 52 -12.82 -11.59 13.91
C LEU A 52 -11.59 -11.69 14.80
N LEU A 53 -10.79 -10.62 14.88
CA LEU A 53 -9.55 -10.58 15.63
C LEU A 53 -9.65 -9.54 16.75
N ASP A 54 -8.90 -9.76 17.82
CA ASP A 54 -8.63 -8.71 18.80
C ASP A 54 -8.13 -7.43 18.08
N PRO A 55 -8.65 -6.24 18.43
CA PRO A 55 -8.27 -4.98 17.82
C PRO A 55 -6.77 -4.73 17.80
N ALA A 56 -6.06 -4.94 18.92
CA ALA A 56 -4.64 -4.67 18.99
C ALA A 56 -3.88 -5.62 18.06
N LEU A 57 -4.21 -6.91 18.08
CA LEU A 57 -3.60 -7.91 17.21
C LEU A 57 -3.82 -7.60 15.72
N ALA A 58 -5.05 -7.23 15.33
CA ALA A 58 -5.35 -6.88 13.95
C ALA A 58 -4.55 -5.67 13.47
N GLN A 59 -4.37 -4.66 14.33
CA GLN A 59 -3.60 -3.47 14.01
C GLN A 59 -2.08 -3.73 13.97
N TRP A 60 -1.57 -4.65 14.79
CA TRP A 60 -0.17 -5.11 14.68
C TRP A 60 0.08 -5.87 13.37
N PHE A 61 -0.85 -6.71 12.93
CA PHE A 61 -0.78 -7.33 11.60
C PHE A 61 -0.78 -6.28 10.48
N ALA A 62 -1.64 -5.26 10.59
CA ALA A 62 -1.67 -4.15 9.64
C ALA A 62 -0.37 -3.32 9.66
N THR A 63 0.25 -3.16 10.83
CA THR A 63 1.56 -2.52 10.98
C THR A 63 2.64 -3.32 10.24
N ALA A 64 2.71 -4.63 10.51
CA ALA A 64 3.66 -5.53 9.88
C ALA A 64 3.47 -5.57 8.34
N SER A 65 2.24 -5.57 7.85
CA SER A 65 1.97 -5.53 6.41
C SER A 65 2.37 -4.21 5.77
N GLY A 66 2.18 -3.08 6.46
CA GLY A 66 2.71 -1.78 6.04
C GLY A 66 4.24 -1.78 5.93
N LEU A 67 4.94 -2.27 6.96
CA LEU A 67 6.41 -2.39 6.92
C LEU A 67 6.88 -3.28 5.77
N MET A 68 6.23 -4.43 5.57
CA MET A 68 6.51 -5.34 4.47
C MET A 68 6.28 -4.65 3.10
N GLY A 69 5.18 -3.92 2.94
CA GLY A 69 4.88 -3.15 1.74
C GLY A 69 5.97 -2.11 1.42
N ALA A 70 6.48 -1.42 2.44
CA ALA A 70 7.58 -0.47 2.28
C ALA A 70 8.87 -1.16 1.82
N VAL A 71 9.23 -2.30 2.43
CA VAL A 71 10.41 -3.09 2.04
C VAL A 71 10.28 -3.59 0.60
N ILE A 72 9.12 -4.13 0.22
CA ILE A 72 8.86 -4.58 -1.16
C ILE A 72 9.01 -3.42 -2.14
N ALA A 73 8.41 -2.27 -1.85
CA ALA A 73 8.52 -1.08 -2.70
C ALA A 73 9.99 -0.68 -2.90
N LEU A 74 10.78 -0.60 -1.83
CA LEU A 74 12.21 -0.29 -1.91
C LEU A 74 13.01 -1.36 -2.66
N ALA A 75 12.68 -2.64 -2.49
CA ALA A 75 13.32 -3.74 -3.21
C ALA A 75 13.11 -3.62 -4.73
N THR A 76 12.04 -2.97 -5.19
CA THR A 76 11.84 -2.72 -6.63
C THR A 76 12.84 -1.73 -7.21
N VAL A 77 13.51 -0.88 -6.43
CA VAL A 77 14.38 0.21 -6.95
C VAL A 77 15.81 0.20 -6.44
N THR A 78 16.10 -0.55 -5.37
CA THR A 78 17.45 -0.69 -4.80
C THR A 78 18.25 -1.78 -5.51
N GLU A 79 19.57 -1.62 -5.59
CA GLU A 79 20.44 -2.62 -6.23
C GLU A 79 20.34 -3.99 -5.57
N TRP A 80 20.26 -4.00 -4.24
CA TRP A 80 20.13 -5.22 -3.46
C TRP A 80 18.86 -6.00 -3.85
N GLY A 81 17.70 -5.34 -3.83
CA GLY A 81 16.43 -6.01 -4.19
C GLY A 81 16.42 -6.53 -5.64
N LEU A 82 17.01 -5.77 -6.57
CA LEU A 82 17.05 -6.15 -7.98
C LEU A 82 17.99 -7.30 -8.31
N ARG A 83 19.10 -7.41 -7.58
CA ARG A 83 20.11 -8.46 -7.82
C ARG A 83 19.80 -9.73 -7.05
N THR A 84 19.21 -9.62 -5.87
CA THR A 84 19.02 -10.75 -4.96
C THR A 84 17.69 -11.47 -5.19
N VAL A 85 16.62 -10.76 -5.57
CA VAL A 85 15.29 -11.37 -5.69
C VAL A 85 15.05 -11.85 -7.13
N PRO A 86 14.78 -13.16 -7.36
CA PRO A 86 14.44 -13.66 -8.68
C PRO A 86 13.20 -12.96 -9.24
N ARG A 87 13.25 -12.56 -10.51
CA ARG A 87 12.17 -11.82 -11.17
C ARG A 87 10.78 -12.49 -11.04
N PRO A 88 10.61 -13.81 -11.24
CA PRO A 88 9.31 -14.45 -11.07
C PRO A 88 8.74 -14.30 -9.66
N LEU A 89 9.60 -14.47 -8.64
CA LEU A 89 9.22 -14.32 -7.24
C LEU A 89 8.79 -12.87 -6.95
N MET A 90 9.57 -11.89 -7.41
CA MET A 90 9.21 -10.48 -7.24
C MET A 90 7.88 -10.14 -7.94
N LEU A 91 7.60 -10.70 -9.11
CA LEU A 91 6.32 -10.48 -9.80
C LEU A 91 5.12 -11.07 -9.03
N VAL A 92 5.28 -12.25 -8.42
CA VAL A 92 4.25 -12.83 -7.53
C VAL A 92 4.00 -11.93 -6.33
N VAL A 93 5.07 -11.48 -5.66
CA VAL A 93 4.98 -10.57 -4.51
C VAL A 93 4.33 -9.24 -4.89
N LEU A 94 4.71 -8.65 -6.03
CA LEU A 94 4.12 -7.42 -6.53
C LEU A 94 2.66 -7.59 -6.94
N THR A 95 2.25 -8.77 -7.41
CA THR A 95 0.85 -9.08 -7.69
C THR A 95 0.04 -9.08 -6.40
N GLY A 96 0.53 -9.75 -5.35
CA GLY A 96 -0.11 -9.73 -4.03
C GLY A 96 -0.21 -8.31 -3.46
N LEU A 97 0.87 -7.53 -3.54
CA LEU A 97 0.89 -6.13 -3.13
C LEU A 97 -0.13 -5.30 -3.92
N ALA A 98 -0.20 -5.47 -5.24
CA ALA A 98 -1.14 -4.74 -6.08
C ALA A 98 -2.59 -5.07 -5.76
N LEU A 99 -2.92 -6.36 -5.54
CA LEU A 99 -4.27 -6.75 -5.12
C LEU A 99 -4.65 -6.10 -3.80
N ALA A 100 -3.75 -6.09 -2.81
CA ALA A 100 -4.01 -5.46 -1.51
C ALA A 100 -4.21 -3.93 -1.63
N VAL A 101 -3.30 -3.26 -2.35
CA VAL A 101 -3.34 -1.79 -2.51
C VAL A 101 -4.53 -1.36 -3.34
N LEU A 102 -4.77 -1.99 -4.49
CA LEU A 102 -5.87 -1.64 -5.38
C LEU A 102 -7.22 -2.02 -4.78
N GLY A 103 -7.31 -3.11 -3.99
CA GLY A 103 -8.50 -3.44 -3.23
C GLY A 103 -8.85 -2.36 -2.21
N GLY A 104 -7.89 -1.97 -1.36
CA GLY A 104 -8.09 -0.90 -0.38
C GLY A 104 -8.39 0.46 -1.02
N ALA A 105 -7.62 0.83 -2.05
CA ALA A 105 -7.86 2.05 -2.81
C ALA A 105 -9.25 2.04 -3.49
N GLY A 106 -9.65 0.90 -4.06
CA GLY A 106 -10.96 0.72 -4.67
C GLY A 106 -12.09 0.95 -3.68
N ILE A 107 -12.01 0.40 -2.47
CA ILE A 107 -13.00 0.65 -1.42
C ILE A 107 -13.07 2.14 -1.06
N MET A 108 -11.92 2.81 -0.88
CA MET A 108 -11.88 4.24 -0.57
C MET A 108 -12.50 5.10 -1.69
N VAL A 109 -12.25 4.73 -2.96
CA VAL A 109 -12.82 5.41 -4.15
C VAL A 109 -14.32 5.21 -4.21
N LEU A 110 -14.78 3.96 -4.15
CA LEU A 110 -16.19 3.64 -4.27
C LEU A 110 -16.99 4.24 -3.10
N ASP A 111 -16.54 4.06 -1.86
CA ASP A 111 -17.25 4.63 -0.73
C ASP A 111 -17.17 6.16 -0.70
N GLY A 112 -16.00 6.74 -1.01
CA GLY A 112 -15.80 8.19 -1.00
C GLY A 112 -16.59 8.97 -2.05
N PHE A 113 -16.89 8.36 -3.21
CA PHE A 113 -17.61 9.03 -4.31
C PHE A 113 -19.03 8.52 -4.53
N ILE A 114 -19.31 7.25 -4.25
CA ILE A 114 -20.60 6.60 -4.53
C ILE A 114 -21.37 6.33 -3.23
N GLY A 115 -20.66 6.10 -2.11
CA GLY A 115 -21.27 5.81 -0.81
C GLY A 115 -21.65 4.33 -0.66
N LEU A 116 -20.71 3.53 -0.17
CA LEU A 116 -20.91 2.13 0.21
C LEU A 116 -21.37 1.96 1.67
N GLY A 117 -21.37 3.05 2.45
CA GLY A 117 -21.81 3.08 3.84
C GLY A 117 -20.69 2.92 4.87
N VAL A 118 -19.42 2.94 4.46
CA VAL A 118 -18.25 2.82 5.37
C VAL A 118 -17.88 4.17 6.00
N GLY A 119 -18.26 5.29 5.36
CA GLY A 119 -18.07 6.64 5.89
C GLY A 119 -16.82 7.37 5.38
N TRP A 120 -16.15 6.81 4.38
CA TRP A 120 -15.09 7.50 3.65
C TRP A 120 -15.64 8.75 2.95
N ARG A 121 -14.89 9.84 3.06
CA ARG A 121 -15.21 11.12 2.40
C ARG A 121 -14.55 11.22 1.03
N TRP A 122 -15.06 12.09 0.16
CA TRP A 122 -14.57 12.29 -1.23
C TRP A 122 -13.04 12.45 -1.35
N TYR A 123 -12.39 13.13 -0.40
CA TYR A 123 -10.94 13.32 -0.43
C TYR A 123 -10.16 12.03 -0.15
N HIS A 124 -10.74 11.06 0.56
CA HIS A 124 -10.18 9.72 0.68
C HIS A 124 -10.31 8.95 -0.64
N GLY A 125 -11.39 9.18 -1.39
CA GLY A 125 -11.51 8.66 -2.75
C GLY A 125 -10.38 9.18 -3.65
N LEU A 126 -10.08 10.47 -3.59
CA LEU A 126 -8.91 11.04 -4.29
C LEU A 126 -7.59 10.43 -3.82
N LEU A 127 -7.42 10.22 -2.52
CA LEU A 127 -6.25 9.55 -1.98
C LEU A 127 -6.14 8.11 -2.51
N GLY A 128 -7.24 7.37 -2.57
CA GLY A 128 -7.31 6.04 -3.16
C GLY A 128 -6.86 6.03 -4.63
N LEU A 129 -7.37 6.96 -5.46
CA LEU A 129 -6.92 7.12 -6.84
C LEU A 129 -5.41 7.41 -6.93
N ALA A 130 -4.91 8.33 -6.10
CA ALA A 130 -3.49 8.68 -6.09
C ALA A 130 -2.60 7.48 -5.71
N VAL A 131 -2.94 6.76 -4.64
CA VAL A 131 -2.20 5.58 -4.18
C VAL A 131 -2.27 4.44 -5.20
N GLY A 132 -3.45 4.21 -5.80
CA GLY A 132 -3.61 3.22 -6.86
C GLY A 132 -2.75 3.54 -8.10
N ALA A 133 -2.76 4.80 -8.54
CA ALA A 133 -1.93 5.25 -9.65
C ALA A 133 -0.43 5.12 -9.36
N LEU A 134 0.01 5.45 -8.14
CA LEU A 134 1.39 5.25 -7.70
C LEU A 134 1.78 3.78 -7.74
N CYS A 135 0.90 2.88 -7.29
CA CYS A 135 1.12 1.43 -7.32
C CYS A 135 1.30 0.94 -8.76
N VAL A 136 0.40 1.30 -9.65
CA VAL A 136 0.47 0.93 -11.07
C VAL A 136 1.75 1.48 -11.73
N GLU A 137 2.13 2.73 -11.47
CA GLU A 137 3.35 3.31 -12.06
C GLU A 137 4.63 2.70 -11.47
N MET A 138 4.65 2.32 -10.19
CA MET A 138 5.75 1.55 -9.59
C MET A 138 5.89 0.19 -10.29
N LEU A 139 4.79 -0.56 -10.43
CA LEU A 139 4.78 -1.86 -11.11
C LEU A 139 5.26 -1.74 -12.56
N ARG A 140 4.71 -0.78 -13.30
CA ARG A 140 5.10 -0.48 -14.68
C ARG A 140 6.59 -0.13 -14.79
N SER A 141 7.11 0.66 -13.85
CA SER A 141 8.53 1.04 -13.80
C SER A 141 9.43 -0.16 -13.50
N TYR A 142 9.01 -1.07 -12.64
CA TYR A 142 9.73 -2.31 -12.35
C TYR A 142 9.78 -3.25 -13.55
N VAL A 143 8.64 -3.51 -14.19
CA VAL A 143 8.53 -4.40 -15.35
C VAL A 143 9.37 -3.87 -16.52
N LYS A 144 9.27 -2.57 -16.83
CA LYS A 144 10.08 -1.96 -17.91
C LYS A 144 11.58 -2.06 -17.66
N ALA A 145 12.03 -1.85 -16.42
CA ALA A 145 13.44 -1.89 -16.08
C ALA A 145 14.02 -3.32 -16.14
N THR A 146 13.25 -4.33 -15.70
CA THR A 146 13.71 -5.72 -15.64
C THR A 146 13.57 -6.47 -16.96
N ASN A 147 12.67 -6.06 -17.85
CA ASN A 147 12.58 -6.63 -19.20
C ASN A 147 13.80 -6.29 -20.08
N ARG A 148 14.43 -5.12 -19.87
CA ARG A 148 15.61 -4.69 -20.63
C ARG A 148 16.89 -5.47 -20.28
N VAL A 149 16.91 -6.20 -19.17
CA VAL A 149 18.07 -6.99 -18.71
C VAL A 149 18.01 -8.43 -19.23
N ALA A 150 16.83 -8.89 -19.65
CA ALA A 150 16.61 -10.25 -20.16
C ALA A 150 16.67 -10.35 -21.70
N ALA A 151 16.86 -9.23 -22.39
CA ALA A 151 17.06 -9.13 -23.83
C ALA A 151 18.52 -8.76 -24.12
#